data_AF-D5H452-F1
#
_entry.id   AF-D5H452-F1
#
_cell.length_a   1.000
_cell.length_b   1.000
_cell.length_c   1.000
_cell.angle_alpha   90.00
_cell.angle_beta   90.00
_cell.angle_gamma   90.00
#
_symmetry.space_group_name_H-M   'P 1'
#
loop_
_entity.id
_entity.type
_entity.pdbx_description
1 polymer ?
#
loop_
_entity_poly.entity_id
_entity_poly.type
_entity_poly.pdbx_seq_one_letter_code
_entity_poly.pdbx_strand_id
1 'polypeptide(L)' 'GVIGRYCDQPEQFPGVAHFHTVRVAQPNGKYYTTEFLRNLMKIWEMRGSGLTNMHGSTGDIVLLG' A
#
# COMPACT_ATOMS: atom_id res chain seq x y z
N GLY A 1 6.41 -3.11 7.65
CA GLY A 1 7.11 -4.29 7.08
C GLY A 1 6.70 -4.50 5.63
N VAL A 2 7.39 -5.36 4.87
CA VAL A 2 7.10 -5.60 3.44
C VAL A 2 6.80 -7.08 3.21
N ILE A 3 5.73 -7.37 2.46
CA ILE A 3 5.34 -8.73 2.07
C ILE A 3 5.49 -8.85 0.55
N GLY A 4 6.46 -9.65 0.12
CA GLY A 4 6.70 -9.94 -1.29
C GLY A 4 5.55 -10.75 -1.91
N ARG A 5 5.21 -10.42 -3.14
CA ARG A 5 4.28 -11.16 -3.99
C ARG A 5 4.65 -10.95 -5.46
N TYR A 6 4.53 -12.00 -6.24
CA TYR A 6 4.82 -12.05 -7.67
C TYR A 6 3.65 -12.72 -8.40
N CYS A 7 3.33 -12.22 -9.58
CA CYS A 7 2.32 -12.83 -10.47
C CYS A 7 2.88 -14.13 -11.08
N ASP A 8 2.02 -15.13 -11.26
CA ASP A 8 2.36 -16.41 -11.89
C ASP A 8 2.42 -16.33 -13.43
N GLN A 9 1.91 -15.24 -14.03
CA GLN A 9 1.90 -14.98 -15.46
C GLN A 9 2.48 -13.58 -15.79
N PRO A 10 3.78 -13.34 -15.51
CA PRO A 10 4.40 -12.03 -15.64
C PRO A 10 4.43 -11.49 -17.08
N GLU A 11 4.44 -12.37 -18.08
CA GLU A 11 4.39 -11.96 -19.50
C GLU A 11 3.00 -11.42 -19.90
N GLN A 12 1.93 -12.02 -19.36
CA GLN A 12 0.56 -11.57 -19.63
C GLN A 12 0.20 -10.33 -18.79
N PHE A 13 0.74 -10.22 -17.58
CA PHE A 13 0.45 -9.13 -16.64
C PHE A 13 1.73 -8.46 -16.11
N PRO A 14 2.52 -7.81 -16.98
CA PRO A 14 3.82 -7.25 -16.58
C PRO A 14 3.73 -6.16 -15.50
N GLY A 15 2.62 -5.42 -15.46
CA GLY A 15 2.39 -4.36 -14.46
C GLY A 15 2.26 -4.84 -13.02
N VAL A 16 2.04 -6.14 -12.80
CA VAL A 16 1.96 -6.76 -11.47
C VAL A 16 2.92 -7.94 -11.31
N ALA A 17 3.92 -8.04 -12.19
CA ALA A 17 4.98 -9.04 -12.05
C ALA A 17 5.60 -8.96 -10.65
N HIS A 18 5.80 -7.75 -10.13
CA HIS A 18 6.09 -7.46 -8.73
C HIS A 18 4.93 -6.65 -8.15
N PHE A 19 4.33 -7.14 -7.06
CA PHE A 19 3.17 -6.48 -6.46
C PHE A 19 3.21 -6.56 -4.92
N HIS A 20 4.16 -5.84 -4.33
CA HIS A 20 4.52 -6.02 -2.93
C HIS A 20 3.61 -5.21 -2.01
N THR A 21 3.25 -5.78 -0.87
CA THR A 21 2.48 -5.04 0.14
C THR A 21 3.40 -4.36 1.15
N VAL A 22 3.26 -3.05 1.34
CA VAL A 22 3.96 -2.31 2.41
C VAL A 22 2.97 -2.02 3.54
N ARG A 23 3.31 -2.50 4.74
CA ARG A 23 2.58 -2.20 5.98
C ARG A 23 3.21 -1.00 6.67
N VAL A 24 2.43 0.07 6.81
CA VAL A 24 2.80 1.35 7.43
C VAL A 24 2.11 1.46 8.78
N ALA A 25 2.89 1.78 9.82
CA ALA A 25 2.36 1.96 11.17
C ALA A 25 1.35 3.12 11.21
N GLN A 26 0.16 2.84 11.73
CA GLN A 26 -0.94 3.79 11.89
C GLN A 26 -0.86 4.52 13.24
N PRO A 27 -1.40 5.75 13.36
CA PRO A 27 -1.64 6.38 14.65
C PRO A 27 -2.68 5.59 15.48
N ASN A 28 -2.57 5.68 16.80
CA ASN A 28 -3.52 5.08 17.72
C ASN A 28 -4.94 5.62 17.44
N GLY A 29 -5.95 4.74 17.48
CA GLY A 29 -7.34 5.09 17.20
C GLY A 29 -7.66 5.41 15.74
N LYS A 30 -6.67 5.38 14.82
CA LYS A 30 -6.85 5.64 13.38
C LYS A 30 -7.47 7.02 13.08
N TYR A 31 -7.20 8.03 13.91
CA TYR A 31 -7.57 9.40 13.63
C TYR A 31 -6.49 10.08 12.79
N TYR A 32 -6.92 10.78 11.73
CA TYR A 32 -6.02 11.44 10.78
C TYR A 32 -6.47 12.86 10.51
N THR A 33 -5.51 13.72 10.18
CA THR A 33 -5.79 14.96 9.46
C THR A 33 -5.84 14.68 7.96
N THR A 34 -6.60 15.48 7.22
CA THR A 34 -6.66 15.35 5.76
C THR A 34 -5.30 15.65 5.11
N GLU A 35 -4.49 16.50 5.72
CA GLU A 35 -3.11 16.79 5.28
C GLU A 35 -2.22 15.54 5.33
N PHE A 36 -2.23 14.81 6.44
CA PHE A 36 -1.44 13.59 6.59
C PHE A 36 -1.79 12.56 5.50
N LEU A 37 -3.08 12.30 5.31
CA LEU A 37 -3.54 11.31 4.31
C LEU A 37 -3.18 11.75 2.89
N ARG A 38 -3.36 13.02 2.53
CA ARG A 38 -2.95 13.51 1.20
C ARG A 38 -1.46 13.38 0.97
N ASN A 39 -0.63 13.68 1.97
CA ASN A 39 0.82 13.54 1.84
C ASN A 39 1.24 12.07 1.70
N LEU A 40 0.63 11.17 2.45
CA LEU A 40 0.83 9.73 2.28
C LEU A 40 0.45 9.27 0.87
N MET A 41 -0.68 9.76 0.34
CA MET A 41 -1.14 9.36 -0.99
C MET A 41 -0.30 9.91 -2.13
N LYS A 42 0.24 11.12 -2.01
CA LYS A 42 1.24 11.64 -2.98
C LYS A 42 2.46 10.74 -3.10
N ILE A 43 2.93 10.18 -1.98
CA ILE A 43 4.07 9.25 -1.99
C ILE A 43 3.67 7.96 -2.69
N TRP A 44 2.50 7.41 -2.36
CA TRP A 44 2.06 6.13 -2.88
C TRP A 44 1.69 6.18 -4.37
N GLU A 45 1.06 7.25 -4.83
CA GLU A 45 0.78 7.49 -6.24
C GLU A 45 2.06 7.56 -7.08
N MET A 46 3.14 8.15 -6.54
CA MET A 46 4.41 8.25 -7.24
C MET A 46 5.18 6.91 -7.29
N ARG A 47 5.01 6.04 -6.29
CA ARG A 47 5.93 4.91 -6.04
C ARG A 47 5.29 3.54 -5.97
N GLY A 48 3.97 3.45 -6.03
CA GLY A 48 3.23 2.20 -5.95
C GLY A 48 2.02 2.21 -6.88
N SER A 49 1.09 1.30 -6.62
CA SER A 49 -0.08 1.11 -7.48
C SER A 49 -1.19 2.14 -7.30
N GLY A 50 -1.14 2.95 -6.22
CA GLY A 50 -2.26 3.79 -5.79
C GLY A 50 -3.36 3.04 -5.04
N LEU A 51 -3.31 1.70 -4.93
CA LEU A 51 -4.28 0.90 -4.20
C LEU A 51 -3.92 0.78 -2.72
N THR A 52 -4.92 0.78 -1.85
CA THR A 52 -4.71 0.65 -0.40
C THR A 52 -5.80 -0.16 0.28
N ASN A 53 -5.47 -0.79 1.41
CA ASN A 53 -6.48 -1.18 2.40
C ASN A 53 -6.35 -0.26 3.62
N MET A 54 -7.48 0.34 4.01
CA MET A 54 -7.60 1.21 5.19
C MET A 54 -8.59 0.54 6.17
N HIS A 55 -8.19 -0.48 6.93
CA HIS A 55 -6.83 -0.92 7.29
C HIS A 55 -6.65 -2.43 7.11
N GLY A 56 -5.42 -2.93 7.31
CA GLY A 56 -5.21 -4.36 7.54
C GLY A 56 -5.85 -4.80 8.87
N SER A 57 -6.19 -6.09 9.01
CA SER A 57 -6.88 -6.60 10.22
C SER A 57 -6.10 -6.36 11.52
N THR A 58 -4.77 -6.35 11.47
CA THR A 58 -3.90 -6.02 12.62
C THR A 58 -3.83 -4.52 12.93
N GLY A 59 -4.24 -3.67 11.98
CA GLY A 59 -4.37 -2.22 12.16
C GLY A 59 -3.51 -1.38 11.22
N ASP A 60 -2.49 -1.95 10.57
CA ASP A 60 -1.59 -1.23 9.66
C ASP A 60 -2.33 -0.55 8.51
N ILE A 61 -1.83 0.60 8.08
CA ILE A 61 -2.15 1.11 6.74
C ILE A 61 -1.46 0.20 5.73
N VAL A 62 -2.21 -0.25 4.73
CA VAL A 62 -1.71 -1.18 3.72
C VAL A 62 -1.58 -0.44 2.40
N LEU A 63 -0.35 -0.26 1.93
CA LEU A 63 -0.05 0.17 0.58
C LEU A 63 0.11 -1.09 -0.28
N LEU A 64 -0.80 -1.28 -1.23
CA LEU A 64 -0.99 -2.56 -1.92
C LEU A 64 -0.38 -2.53 -3.32
N GLY A 65 0.80 -3.10 -3.51
CA GLY A 65 1.42 -3.23 -4.83
C GLY A 65 2.44 -2.15 -5.12
#